data_AF-A0A2S6URG3-F1
#
_entry.id   AF-A0A2S6URG3-F1
#
_cell.length_a   1.000
_cell.length_b   1.000
_cell.length_c   1.000
_cell.angle_alpha   90.00
_cell.angle_beta   90.00
_cell.angle_gamma   90.00
#
_symmetry.space_group_name_H-M   'P 1'
#
loop_
_entity.id
_entity.type
_entity.pdbx_description
1 polymer ?
#
loop_
_entity_poly.entity_id
_entity_poly.type
_entity_poly.pdbx_seq_one_letter_code
_entity_poly.pdbx_strand_id
1 'polypeptide(L)'
;MDNFTPFTAIIGGLLIGLSIVSLLYFNGRVAGISGVLGGLLSSSPDNEFWRVYFVIGIMIGSFFCLILNSNITISFDVNIPLLIIGGFLTGFGTQLGSGCTSGHGVFGVAFLSYRSIVATIIFLIFGVITVFIQRNLF
;
A
#
# COMPACT_ATOMS: atom_id res chain seq x y z
N MET A 1 -7.95 14.14 20.31
CA MET A 1 -9.34 14.26 19.81
C MET A 1 -9.24 14.17 18.31
N ASP A 2 -9.44 12.98 17.75
CA ASP A 2 -9.38 12.82 16.30
C ASP A 2 -10.63 13.47 15.70
N ASN A 3 -10.42 14.52 14.90
CA ASN A 3 -11.51 15.14 14.16
C ASN A 3 -12.06 14.11 13.18
N PHE A 4 -13.32 13.71 13.37
CA PHE A 4 -14.05 12.92 12.39
C PHE A 4 -14.14 13.76 11.10
N THR A 5 -13.39 13.35 10.07
CA THR A 5 -13.25 14.09 8.80
C THR A 5 -13.88 13.30 7.65
N PRO A 6 -15.22 13.17 7.61
CA PRO A 6 -15.90 12.28 6.67
C PRO A 6 -15.74 12.74 5.22
N PHE A 7 -15.76 14.05 4.97
CA PHE A 7 -15.63 14.60 3.61
C PHE A 7 -14.26 14.31 3.00
N THR A 8 -13.17 14.51 3.74
CA THR A 8 -11.82 14.25 3.23
C THR A 8 -11.59 12.75 3.03
N ALA A 9 -12.14 11.89 3.90
CA ALA A 9 -12.08 10.44 3.75
C ALA A 9 -12.80 9.96 2.48
N ILE A 10 -14.00 10.49 2.20
CA ILE A 10 -14.76 10.17 0.98
C ILE A 10 -14.00 10.61 -0.27
N ILE A 11 -13.49 11.86 -0.29
CA ILE A 11 -12.74 12.39 -1.43
C ILE A 11 -11.48 11.55 -1.68
N GLY A 12 -10.73 11.23 -0.62
CA GLY A 12 -9.53 10.37 -0.73
C GLY A 12 -9.86 8.97 -1.25
N GLY A 13 -10.93 8.35 -0.73
CA GLY A 13 -11.39 7.03 -1.18
C GLY A 13 -11.83 7.04 -2.65
N LEU A 14 -12.54 8.08 -3.08
CA LEU A 14 -12.97 8.26 -4.46
C LEU A 14 -11.76 8.42 -5.40
N LEU A 15 -10.77 9.23 -5.01
CA LEU A 15 -9.53 9.40 -5.78
C LEU A 15 -8.76 8.08 -5.94
N ILE A 16 -8.59 7.32 -4.85
CA ILE A 16 -7.93 5.99 -4.90
C ILE A 16 -8.71 5.04 -5.82
N GLY A 17 -10.04 5.00 -5.67
CA GLY A 17 -10.92 4.18 -6.51
C GLY A 17 -10.80 4.53 -8.00
N LEU A 18 -10.85 5.83 -8.34
CA LEU A 18 -10.65 6.31 -9.71
C LEU A 18 -9.27 5.93 -10.26
N SER A 19 -8.21 6.06 -9.47
CA SER A 19 -6.86 5.65 -9.90
C SER A 19 -6.79 4.17 -10.24
N ILE A 20 -7.40 3.32 -9.42
CA ILE A 20 -7.39 1.86 -9.61
C ILE A 20 -8.23 1.46 -10.82
N VAL A 21 -9.43 2.04 -10.98
CA VAL A 21 -10.29 1.80 -12.15
C VAL A 21 -9.60 2.27 -13.44
N SER A 22 -8.92 3.43 -13.40
CA SER A 22 -8.15 3.92 -14.55
C SER A 22 -7.04 2.95 -14.93
N LEU A 23 -6.27 2.45 -13.96
CA LEU A 23 -5.22 1.45 -14.22
C LEU A 23 -5.80 0.15 -14.80
N LEU A 24 -6.93 -0.31 -14.26
CA LEU A 24 -7.61 -1.50 -14.75
C LEU A 24 -8.12 -1.30 -16.19
N TYR A 25 -8.71 -0.14 -16.49
CA TYR A 25 -9.30 0.16 -17.79
C TYR A 25 -8.24 0.32 -18.89
N PHE A 26 -7.16 1.07 -18.63
CA PHE A 26 -6.14 1.34 -19.64
C PHE A 26 -5.13 0.20 -19.81
N ASN A 27 -4.73 -0.46 -18.73
CA ASN A 27 -3.66 -1.46 -18.76
C ASN A 27 -4.18 -2.90 -18.58
N GLY A 28 -5.45 -3.09 -18.18
CA GLY A 28 -5.98 -4.41 -17.87
C GLY A 28 -5.33 -5.05 -16.62
N ARG A 29 -4.68 -4.23 -15.77
CA ARG A 29 -3.89 -4.71 -14.63
C ARG A 29 -4.52 -4.29 -13.30
N VAL A 30 -4.31 -5.13 -12.30
CA VAL A 30 -4.73 -4.89 -10.92
C VAL A 30 -3.68 -4.06 -10.18
N ALA A 31 -4.11 -3.05 -9.43
CA ALA A 31 -3.22 -2.25 -8.58
C ALA A 31 -2.81 -3.04 -7.33
N GLY A 32 -1.55 -3.49 -7.28
CA GLY A 32 -0.97 -4.14 -6.10
C GLY A 32 0.51 -3.83 -5.99
N ILE A 33 0.92 -3.07 -4.97
CA ILE A 33 2.28 -2.52 -4.85
C ILE A 33 3.33 -3.63 -4.76
N SER A 34 3.10 -4.67 -3.95
CA SER A 34 4.02 -5.82 -3.87
C SER A 34 4.15 -6.56 -5.19
N GLY A 35 3.04 -6.68 -5.94
CA GLY A 35 3.05 -7.28 -7.27
C GLY A 35 3.80 -6.43 -8.29
N VAL A 36 3.65 -5.11 -8.23
CA VAL A 36 4.37 -4.14 -9.08
C VAL A 36 5.87 -4.24 -8.82
N LEU A 37 6.30 -4.10 -7.56
CA LEU A 37 7.70 -4.16 -7.15
C LEU A 37 8.31 -5.54 -7.40
N GLY A 38 7.63 -6.62 -7.00
CA GLY A 38 8.10 -7.99 -7.25
C GLY A 38 8.30 -8.28 -8.74
N GLY A 39 7.42 -7.76 -9.59
CA GLY A 39 7.55 -7.88 -11.05
C GLY A 39 8.64 -7.01 -11.67
N LEU A 40 9.10 -5.95 -11.00
CA LEU A 40 10.30 -5.21 -11.41
C LEU A 40 11.59 -5.94 -10.99
N LEU A 41 11.55 -6.64 -9.85
CA LEU A 41 12.70 -7.42 -9.36
C LEU A 41 12.86 -8.76 -10.09
N SER A 42 11.77 -9.42 -10.46
CA SER A 42 11.82 -10.60 -11.31
C SER A 42 11.97 -10.15 -12.76
N SER A 43 13.10 -10.46 -13.42
CA SER A 43 13.40 -10.10 -14.82
C SER A 43 12.48 -10.78 -15.85
N SER A 44 11.18 -10.56 -15.77
CA SER A 44 10.20 -10.97 -16.78
C SER A 44 10.15 -9.89 -17.87
N PRO A 45 10.53 -10.21 -19.13
CA PRO A 45 10.72 -9.22 -20.18
C PRO A 45 9.42 -8.57 -20.71
N ASP A 46 8.25 -9.10 -20.35
CA ASP A 46 6.97 -8.57 -20.82
C ASP A 46 6.36 -7.58 -19.82
N ASN A 47 6.27 -6.31 -20.23
CA ASN A 47 5.51 -5.23 -19.60
C ASN A 47 6.12 -4.62 -18.31
N GLU A 48 7.39 -4.24 -18.36
CA GLU A 48 8.05 -3.47 -17.29
C GLU A 48 7.61 -1.99 -17.24
N PHE A 49 7.37 -1.38 -18.41
CA PHE A 49 7.13 0.07 -18.50
C PHE A 49 5.99 0.59 -17.61
N TRP A 50 4.82 -0.07 -17.59
CA TRP A 50 3.71 0.40 -16.75
C TRP A 50 4.00 0.31 -15.26
N ARG A 51 4.81 -0.67 -14.83
CA ARG A 51 5.22 -0.85 -13.43
C ARG A 51 6.12 0.30 -13.02
N VAL A 52 7.06 0.68 -13.88
CA VAL A 52 7.95 1.83 -13.68
C VAL A 52 7.13 3.12 -13.61
N TYR A 53 6.23 3.37 -14.56
CA TYR A 53 5.36 4.55 -14.55
C TYR A 53 4.48 4.62 -13.29
N PHE A 54 3.99 3.47 -12.81
CA PHE A 54 3.22 3.40 -11.57
C PHE A 54 4.05 3.81 -10.34
N VAL A 55 5.27 3.27 -10.21
CA VAL A 55 6.19 3.61 -9.10
C VAL A 55 6.57 5.10 -9.14
N ILE A 56 6.93 5.60 -10.33
CA ILE A 56 7.23 7.03 -10.54
C ILE A 56 6.01 7.88 -10.18
N GLY A 57 4.80 7.47 -10.57
CA GLY A 57 3.56 8.17 -10.23
C GLY A 57 3.34 8.30 -8.72
N ILE A 58 3.60 7.22 -7.96
CA ILE A 58 3.55 7.27 -6.48
C ILE A 58 4.58 8.26 -5.93
N MET A 59 5.82 8.22 -6.43
CA MET A 59 6.88 9.15 -5.99
C MET A 59 6.53 10.62 -6.27
N ILE A 60 6.05 10.91 -7.48
CA ILE A 60 5.63 12.26 -7.87
C ILE A 60 4.43 12.71 -7.02
N GLY A 61 3.45 11.84 -6.76
CA GLY A 61 2.30 12.15 -5.91
C GLY A 61 2.72 12.51 -4.49
N SER A 62 3.62 11.73 -3.87
CA SER A 62 4.18 12.04 -2.56
C SER A 62 4.95 13.36 -2.56
N PHE A 63 5.75 13.63 -3.59
CA PHE A 63 6.51 14.87 -3.72
C PHE A 63 5.59 16.10 -3.89
N PHE A 64 4.54 15.98 -4.70
CA PHE A 64 3.55 17.03 -4.88
C PHE A 64 2.83 17.35 -3.56
N CYS A 65 2.51 16.33 -2.77
CA CYS A 65 1.91 16.51 -1.45
C CYS A 65 2.82 17.31 -0.49
N LEU A 66 4.14 17.08 -0.54
CA LEU A 66 5.12 17.84 0.24
C LEU A 66 5.19 19.32 -0.17
N ILE A 67 5.06 19.62 -1.45
CA ILE A 67 5.06 21.01 -1.94
C ILE A 67 3.80 21.75 -1.50
N LEU A 68 2.63 21.12 -1.60
CA LEU A 68 1.35 21.75 -1.25
C LEU A 68 1.20 21.96 0.27
N ASN A 69 1.86 21.14 1.09
CA ASN A 69 1.80 21.20 2.54
C ASN A 69 3.20 21.43 3.13
N SER A 70 3.58 22.70 3.27
CA SER A 70 4.89 23.12 3.80
C SER A 70 5.14 22.79 5.28
N ASN A 71 4.12 22.34 6.01
CA ASN A 71 4.21 22.00 7.44
C ASN A 71 4.51 20.51 7.69
N ILE A 72 4.79 19.71 6.66
CA ILE A 72 5.13 18.29 6.85
C ILE A 72 6.58 18.18 7.33
N THR A 73 6.76 17.97 8.63
CA THR A 73 8.05 17.64 9.22
C THR A 73 8.32 16.13 9.04
N ILE A 74 9.37 15.80 8.28
CA ILE A 74 9.80 14.41 8.10
C ILE A 74 10.76 14.08 9.24
N SER A 75 10.24 13.45 10.30
CA SER A 75 11.06 12.89 11.38
C SER A 75 11.25 11.39 11.17
N PHE A 76 12.51 10.97 11.05
CA PHE A 76 12.87 9.55 11.04
C PHE A 76 13.26 9.10 12.44
N ASP A 77 12.31 9.09 13.36
CA ASP A 77 12.51 8.54 14.70
C ASP A 77 12.26 7.02 14.67
N VAL A 78 13.13 6.31 13.94
CA VAL A 78 12.99 4.87 13.72
C VAL A 78 14.32 4.15 13.86
N ASN A 79 14.31 3.07 14.63
CA ASN A 79 15.45 2.18 14.79
C ASN A 79 15.72 1.46 13.45
N ILE A 80 16.83 1.81 12.77
CA ILE A 80 17.16 1.31 11.43
C ILE A 80 17.13 -0.23 11.34
N PRO A 81 17.74 -0.98 12.28
CA PRO A 81 17.58 -2.44 12.35
C PRO A 81 16.12 -2.92 12.31
N LEU A 82 15.24 -2.30 13.08
CA LEU A 82 13.82 -2.68 13.14
C LEU A 82 13.12 -2.39 11.80
N LEU A 83 13.47 -1.28 11.15
CA LEU A 83 12.95 -0.92 9.82
C LEU A 83 13.34 -1.96 8.76
N ILE A 84 14.61 -2.39 8.75
CA ILE A 84 15.11 -3.40 7.79
C ILE A 84 14.40 -4.73 8.01
N ILE A 85 14.32 -5.19 9.26
CA ILE A 85 13.66 -6.45 9.62
C ILE A 85 12.16 -6.40 9.28
N GLY A 86 11.48 -5.30 9.64
CA GLY A 86 10.06 -5.10 9.34
C GLY A 86 9.78 -5.06 7.84
N GLY A 87 10.62 -4.38 7.06
CA GLY A 87 10.53 -4.35 5.60
C GLY A 87 10.72 -5.73 4.97
N PHE A 88 11.71 -6.49 5.43
CA PHE A 88 11.95 -7.86 4.95
C PHE A 88 10.79 -8.80 5.28
N LEU A 89 10.31 -8.80 6.53
CA LEU A 89 9.17 -9.61 6.97
C LEU A 89 7.90 -9.26 6.20
N THR A 90 7.65 -7.96 5.97
CA THR A 90 6.50 -7.50 5.18
C THR A 90 6.62 -7.96 3.74
N GLY A 91 7.79 -7.79 3.10
CA GLY A 91 8.03 -8.27 1.75
C GLY A 91 7.79 -9.76 1.61
N PHE A 92 8.42 -10.56 2.47
CA PHE A 92 8.25 -12.02 2.52
C PHE A 92 6.78 -12.42 2.75
N GLY A 93 6.11 -11.79 3.72
CA GLY A 93 4.70 -12.04 4.02
C GLY A 93 3.77 -11.74 2.85
N THR A 94 3.98 -10.63 2.13
CA THR A 94 3.18 -10.29 0.95
C THR A 94 3.38 -11.27 -0.21
N GLN A 95 4.58 -11.85 -0.34
CA GLN A 95 4.83 -12.89 -1.33
C GLN A 95 4.11 -14.19 -0.97
N LEU A 96 4.17 -14.61 0.31
CA LEU A 96 3.43 -15.78 0.80
C LEU A 96 1.91 -15.61 0.66
N GLY A 97 1.41 -14.40 0.93
CA GLY A 97 0.01 -14.03 0.76
C GLY A 97 -0.43 -13.89 -0.70
N SER A 98 0.48 -14.01 -1.68
CA SER A 98 0.26 -13.70 -3.10
C SER A 98 -0.32 -12.30 -3.36
N GLY A 99 -0.01 -11.35 -2.49
CA GLY A 99 -0.55 -10.00 -2.53
C GLY A 99 -0.26 -9.21 -1.27
N CYS A 100 -0.45 -7.90 -1.37
CA CYS A 100 -0.35 -6.96 -0.26
C CYS A 100 -1.71 -6.39 0.12
N THR A 101 -1.75 -5.57 1.16
CA THR A 101 -2.96 -4.88 1.64
C THR A 101 -3.59 -4.00 0.57
N SER A 102 -2.81 -3.35 -0.31
CA SER A 102 -3.39 -2.57 -1.42
C SER A 102 -4.11 -3.45 -2.43
N GLY A 103 -3.54 -4.60 -2.79
CA GLY A 103 -4.15 -5.54 -3.74
C GLY A 103 -5.36 -6.28 -3.17
N HIS A 104 -5.22 -6.92 -2.00
CA HIS A 104 -6.34 -7.62 -1.37
C HIS A 104 -7.39 -6.65 -0.82
N GLY A 105 -6.96 -5.61 -0.10
CA GLY A 105 -7.85 -4.69 0.60
C GLY A 105 -8.56 -3.70 -0.30
N VAL A 106 -7.86 -3.05 -1.23
CA VAL A 106 -8.50 -2.02 -2.07
C VAL A 106 -9.19 -2.65 -3.27
N PHE A 107 -8.47 -3.46 -4.05
CA PHE A 107 -9.06 -4.10 -5.23
C PHE A 107 -9.85 -5.37 -4.88
N GLY A 108 -9.26 -6.30 -4.14
CA GLY A 108 -9.85 -7.62 -3.89
C GLY A 108 -11.17 -7.60 -3.09
N VAL A 109 -11.29 -6.74 -2.09
CA VAL A 109 -12.53 -6.56 -1.33
C VAL A 109 -13.61 -5.87 -2.18
N ALA A 110 -13.23 -4.93 -3.06
CA ALA A 110 -14.19 -4.26 -3.95
C ALA A 110 -14.88 -5.24 -4.91
N PHE A 111 -14.20 -6.33 -5.32
CA PHE A 111 -14.78 -7.42 -6.11
C PHE A 111 -15.36 -8.57 -5.27
N LEU A 112 -15.58 -8.37 -3.96
CA LEU A 112 -16.17 -9.35 -3.03
C LEU A 112 -15.44 -10.72 -3.01
N SER A 113 -14.13 -10.73 -3.25
CA SER A 113 -13.35 -11.97 -3.19
C SER A 113 -13.20 -12.45 -1.75
N TYR A 114 -13.77 -13.64 -1.45
CA TYR A 114 -13.67 -14.26 -0.13
C TYR A 114 -12.22 -14.37 0.36
N ARG A 115 -11.31 -14.81 -0.53
CA ARG A 115 -9.89 -14.94 -0.22
C ARG A 115 -9.28 -13.60 0.19
N SER A 116 -9.64 -12.52 -0.51
CA SER A 116 -9.12 -11.19 -0.22
C SER A 116 -9.67 -10.60 1.07
N ILE A 117 -10.96 -10.81 1.35
CA ILE A 117 -11.57 -10.37 2.61
C ILE A 117 -10.87 -11.04 3.80
N VAL A 118 -10.68 -12.37 3.74
CA VAL A 118 -9.98 -13.11 4.80
C VAL A 118 -8.54 -12.62 4.96
N ALA A 119 -7.80 -12.45 3.85
CA ALA A 119 -6.43 -11.95 3.90
C ALA A 119 -6.33 -10.55 4.52
N THR A 120 -7.23 -9.63 4.15
CA THR A 120 -7.28 -8.27 4.69
C THR A 120 -7.59 -8.26 6.19
N ILE A 121 -8.53 -9.10 6.66
CA ILE A 121 -8.83 -9.24 8.09
C ILE A 121 -7.59 -9.72 8.85
N ILE A 122 -6.90 -10.74 8.34
CA ILE A 122 -5.68 -11.27 8.97
C ILE A 122 -4.59 -10.20 9.03
N PHE A 123 -4.32 -9.47 7.94
CA PHE A 123 -3.34 -8.39 7.93
C PHE A 123 -3.66 -7.30 8.96
N LEU A 124 -4.94 -6.94 9.07
CA LEU A 124 -5.39 -5.94 10.03
C LEU A 124 -5.21 -6.42 11.48
N ILE A 125 -5.60 -7.67 11.79
CA ILE A 125 -5.44 -8.25 13.12
C ILE A 125 -3.95 -8.28 13.52
N PHE A 126 -3.07 -8.79 12.67
CA PHE A 126 -1.64 -8.84 12.97
C PHE A 126 -1.01 -7.45 13.06
N GLY A 127 -1.46 -6.48 12.26
CA GLY A 127 -1.05 -5.08 12.39
C GLY A 127 -1.41 -4.49 13.75
N VAL A 128 -2.65 -4.70 14.21
CA VAL A 128 -3.10 -4.27 15.54
C VAL A 128 -2.28 -4.94 16.65
N ILE A 129 -2.06 -6.26 16.56
CA ILE A 129 -1.25 -7.00 17.54
C ILE A 129 0.19 -6.47 17.57
N THR A 130 0.80 -6.22 16.42
CA THR A 130 2.19 -5.75 16.32
C THR A 130 2.34 -4.38 16.96
N VAL A 131 1.41 -3.45 16.67
CA VAL A 131 1.41 -2.11 17.28
C VAL A 131 1.13 -2.19 18.77
N PHE A 132 0.20 -3.04 19.21
CA PHE A 132 -0.07 -3.25 20.63
C PHE A 132 1.17 -3.75 21.37
N ILE A 133 1.88 -4.74 20.82
CA ILE A 133 3.12 -5.24 21.42
C ILE A 133 4.17 -4.13 21.46
N GLN A 134 4.39 -3.43 20.34
CA GLN A 134 5.41 -2.39 20.25
C GLN A 134 5.16 -1.20 21.20
N ARG A 135 3.91 -0.83 21.46
CA ARG A 135 3.56 0.34 22.29
C ARG A 135 3.36 0.03 23.77
N ASN A 136 2.97 -1.21 24.12
CA ASN A 136 2.61 -1.56 25.49
C ASN A 136 3.64 -2.45 26.19
N LEU A 137 4.49 -3.18 25.45
CA LEU A 137 5.50 -4.08 26.02
C LEU A 137 6.93 -3.54 25.87
N PHE A 138 7.16 -2.57 24.99
CA PHE A 138 8.45 -1.91 24.74
C PHE A 138 8.27 -0.40 24.84
#